data_AF-A0A557SN14-F1
#
_entry.id   AF-A0A557SN14-F1
#
_cell.length_a   1.000
_cell.length_b   1.000
_cell.length_c   1.000
_cell.angle_alpha   90.00
_cell.angle_beta   90.00
_cell.angle_gamma   90.00
#
_symmetry.space_group_name_H-M   'P 1'
#
loop_
_entity.id
_entity.type
_entity.pdbx_description
1 polymer ?
#
loop_
_entity_poly.entity_id
_entity_poly.type
_entity_poly.pdbx_seq_one_letter_code
_entity_poly.pdbx_strand_id
1 'polypeptide(L)'
;MLIFQYLIIIITLAIACVSPLSAEPIGHPITIDTTTGSRDAHMGIQLLGSLSLKGNSALAELSALSWDEDEQQLLAISDRGWLLHLTPQFEEGKLIQVDLQKTTPLMNRQGTPLQGGWRDSEGLTLEKSQNGIRGDTALIISFERHNRIDRYSSEGKWLATEPLPKLLKKSSYRPKGNKGLEAVTLHPTLGIITGPEYPPKGKSHYLVNSANQKWFYTPKEPNGALVALEALPNGDLILLERAYTSIFSPWVISLTRIKLEDLIPDTQVPSKLIARFDSSEGWLTQNIEGLTRHQGMNFFMVSDDGNKPWAQTQLIYFKILE
;
A
#
# COMPACT_ATOMS: atom_id res chain seq x y z
N MET A 1 8.78 53.22 56.37
CA MET A 1 7.68 52.56 55.62
C MET A 1 7.65 53.22 54.25
N LEU A 2 7.95 52.62 53.10
CA LEU A 2 8.19 51.24 52.69
C LEU A 2 9.29 51.24 51.61
N ILE A 3 10.13 50.21 51.61
CA ILE A 3 11.10 49.87 50.55
C ILE A 3 10.39 48.90 49.61
N PHE A 4 10.27 49.21 48.32
CA PHE A 4 9.81 48.27 47.29
C PHE A 4 11.01 47.69 46.54
N GLN A 5 11.28 46.42 46.81
CA GLN A 5 12.33 45.61 46.19
C GLN A 5 11.72 44.92 44.96
N TYR A 6 12.21 45.25 43.76
CA TYR A 6 11.83 44.54 42.53
C TYR A 6 12.63 43.24 42.42
N LEU A 7 11.95 42.11 42.57
CA LEU A 7 12.50 40.78 42.34
C LEU A 7 12.37 40.45 40.84
N ILE A 8 13.49 40.44 40.11
CA ILE A 8 13.55 39.97 38.72
C ILE A 8 13.59 38.44 38.75
N ILE A 9 12.51 37.80 38.33
CA ILE A 9 12.46 36.35 38.11
C ILE A 9 13.04 36.07 36.73
N ILE A 10 14.25 35.50 36.70
CA ILE A 10 14.86 34.97 35.47
C ILE A 10 14.24 33.59 35.22
N ILE A 11 13.32 33.52 34.25
CA ILE A 11 12.80 32.25 33.73
C ILE A 11 13.83 31.73 32.73
N THR A 12 14.65 30.77 33.14
CA THR A 12 15.49 29.98 32.23
C THR A 12 14.60 29.02 31.45
N LEU A 13 14.29 29.39 30.21
CA LEU A 13 13.63 28.51 29.25
C LEU A 13 14.61 27.39 28.88
N ALA A 14 14.47 26.22 29.50
CA ALA A 14 15.18 25.02 29.09
C ALA A 14 14.61 24.57 27.74
N ILE A 15 15.24 24.98 26.65
CA ILE A 15 14.99 24.42 25.32
C ILE A 15 15.50 22.98 25.37
N ALA A 16 14.57 22.04 25.58
CA ALA A 16 14.85 20.64 25.32
C ALA A 16 15.18 20.52 23.82
N CYS A 17 16.48 20.36 23.52
CA CYS A 17 16.93 20.04 22.18
C CYS A 17 16.43 18.61 21.90
N VAL A 18 15.23 18.49 21.32
CA VAL A 18 14.76 17.23 20.75
C VAL A 18 15.64 17.02 19.52
N SER A 19 16.61 16.12 19.64
CA SER A 19 17.39 15.69 18.48
C SER A 19 16.40 15.24 17.41
N PRO A 20 16.44 15.77 16.18
CA PRO A 20 15.60 15.27 15.12
C PRO A 20 15.89 13.78 14.98
N LEU A 21 14.83 12.97 14.98
CA LEU A 21 14.92 11.57 14.58
C LEU A 21 15.61 11.58 13.22
N SER A 22 16.82 11.03 13.12
CA SER A 22 17.62 11.14 11.91
C SER A 22 16.93 10.33 10.82
N ALA A 23 16.33 11.03 9.85
CA ALA A 23 15.85 10.44 8.62
C ALA A 23 16.99 9.69 7.93
N GLU A 24 16.77 8.43 7.58
CA GLU A 24 17.75 7.59 6.88
C GLU A 24 17.43 7.61 5.37
N PRO A 25 18.29 8.16 4.50
CA PRO A 25 18.08 8.06 3.05
C PRO A 25 18.29 6.60 2.62
N ILE A 26 17.24 5.97 2.09
CA ILE A 26 17.23 4.53 1.77
C ILE A 26 17.03 4.26 0.27
N GLY A 27 16.65 5.26 -0.51
CA GLY A 27 16.39 5.14 -1.94
C GLY A 27 17.62 5.35 -2.81
N HIS A 28 17.74 4.49 -3.82
CA HIS A 28 18.76 4.57 -4.84
C HIS A 28 18.11 4.52 -6.23
N PRO A 29 18.30 5.53 -7.10
CA PRO A 29 17.70 5.55 -8.43
C PRO A 29 18.03 4.30 -9.25
N ILE A 30 17.02 3.75 -9.92
CA ILE A 30 17.13 2.62 -10.83
C ILE A 30 16.35 2.88 -12.11
N THR A 31 16.72 2.18 -13.17
CA THR A 31 15.97 2.13 -14.42
C THR A 31 15.15 0.84 -14.44
N ILE A 32 13.86 0.93 -14.73
CA ILE A 32 12.94 -0.22 -14.81
C ILE A 32 12.37 -0.46 -16.21
N ASP A 33 12.73 0.37 -17.18
CA ASP A 33 12.36 0.20 -18.59
C ASP A 33 13.62 0.31 -19.44
N THR A 34 13.87 -0.71 -20.26
CA THR A 34 15.05 -0.80 -21.12
C THR A 34 14.82 -0.27 -22.55
N THR A 35 13.58 0.12 -22.86
CA THR A 35 13.11 0.36 -24.22
C THR A 35 12.57 1.77 -24.46
N THR A 36 12.12 2.48 -23.42
CA THR A 36 11.65 3.87 -23.53
C THR A 36 12.51 4.85 -22.74
N GLY A 37 12.66 6.07 -23.24
CA GLY A 37 13.28 7.15 -22.50
C GLY A 37 12.40 7.60 -21.33
N SER A 38 12.99 7.99 -20.20
CA SER A 38 12.25 8.58 -19.07
C SER A 38 11.37 9.75 -19.54
N ARG A 39 10.05 9.69 -19.27
CA ARG A 39 8.97 10.65 -19.54
C ARG A 39 8.10 10.41 -20.79
N ASP A 40 8.36 9.42 -21.63
CA ASP A 40 7.44 9.09 -22.71
C ASP A 40 6.16 8.43 -22.17
N ALA A 41 5.02 8.79 -22.76
CA ALA A 41 3.78 8.10 -22.49
C ALA A 41 3.89 6.67 -23.02
N HIS A 42 3.69 5.68 -22.15
CA HIS A 42 3.71 4.28 -22.52
C HIS A 42 2.53 3.57 -21.87
N MET A 43 1.71 2.88 -22.67
CA MET A 43 0.54 2.13 -22.18
C MET A 43 -0.30 2.91 -21.15
N GLY A 44 -0.70 4.14 -21.46
CA GLY A 44 -1.57 4.94 -20.59
C GLY A 44 -0.92 5.45 -19.30
N ILE A 45 0.40 5.35 -19.14
CA ILE A 45 1.12 5.92 -18.00
C ILE A 45 2.33 6.77 -18.43
N GLN A 46 2.84 7.55 -17.49
CA GLN A 46 4.13 8.24 -17.58
C GLN A 46 4.96 7.89 -16.35
N LEU A 47 6.15 7.31 -16.55
CA LEU A 47 7.07 7.00 -15.45
C LEU A 47 7.74 8.28 -14.93
N LEU A 48 7.67 8.50 -13.62
CA LEU A 48 8.18 9.70 -12.94
C LEU A 48 9.36 9.41 -12.00
N GLY A 49 9.76 8.16 -11.80
CA GLY A 49 10.98 7.80 -11.09
C GLY A 49 10.87 6.42 -10.47
N SER A 50 12.00 5.75 -10.31
CA SER A 50 12.06 4.42 -9.69
C SER A 50 13.28 4.35 -8.79
N LEU A 51 13.10 3.81 -7.59
CA LEU A 51 14.13 3.64 -6.58
C LEU A 51 14.23 2.17 -6.19
N SER A 52 15.43 1.72 -5.87
CA SER A 52 15.67 0.54 -5.06
C SER A 52 15.85 0.98 -3.60
N LEU A 53 15.14 0.35 -2.67
CA LEU A 53 15.19 0.63 -1.24
C LEU A 53 16.18 -0.30 -0.54
N LYS A 54 17.10 0.24 0.28
CA LYS A 54 18.17 -0.51 0.97
C LYS A 54 18.50 0.09 2.33
N GLY A 55 19.34 -0.59 3.10
CA GLY A 55 19.93 -0.04 4.34
C GLY A 55 19.22 -0.48 5.63
N ASN A 56 17.95 -0.86 5.54
CA ASN A 56 17.16 -1.24 6.72
C ASN A 56 16.45 -2.59 6.53
N SER A 57 16.54 -3.48 7.52
CA SER A 57 15.95 -4.83 7.45
C SER A 57 14.42 -4.84 7.54
N ALA A 58 13.79 -3.74 7.97
CA ALA A 58 12.34 -3.59 7.94
C ALA A 58 11.78 -3.39 6.52
N LEU A 59 12.63 -3.09 5.53
CA LEU A 59 12.26 -2.95 4.11
C LEU A 59 12.08 -4.29 3.38
N ALA A 60 12.41 -5.40 4.05
CA ALA A 60 12.19 -6.73 3.49
C ALA A 60 10.70 -7.07 3.55
N GLU A 61 10.23 -7.72 2.49
CA GLU A 61 8.88 -8.24 2.36
C GLU A 61 7.78 -7.16 2.47
N LEU A 62 7.96 -5.98 1.83
CA LEU A 62 6.94 -4.92 1.78
C LEU A 62 5.75 -5.35 0.91
N SER A 63 4.54 -5.29 1.47
CA SER A 63 3.31 -5.71 0.79
C SER A 63 2.45 -4.55 0.29
N ALA A 64 2.30 -3.47 1.06
CA ALA A 64 1.45 -2.34 0.68
C ALA A 64 1.94 -0.97 1.11
N LEU A 65 1.36 0.05 0.47
CA LEU A 65 1.61 1.46 0.67
C LEU A 65 0.30 2.20 0.91
N SER A 66 0.33 3.33 1.60
CA SER A 66 -0.73 4.33 1.55
C SER A 66 -0.22 5.73 1.84
N TRP A 67 -0.72 6.72 1.10
CA TRP A 67 -0.33 8.11 1.26
C TRP A 67 -1.20 8.83 2.30
N ASP A 68 -0.54 9.43 3.29
CA ASP A 68 -1.16 10.31 4.27
C ASP A 68 -0.96 11.77 3.86
N GLU A 69 -2.03 12.43 3.42
CA GLU A 69 -1.98 13.83 2.97
C GLU A 69 -1.82 14.79 4.15
N ASP A 70 -2.42 14.50 5.30
CA ASP A 70 -2.30 15.39 6.46
C ASP A 70 -0.90 15.33 7.08
N GLU A 71 -0.27 14.16 7.03
CA GLU A 71 1.12 13.98 7.51
C GLU A 71 2.20 14.23 6.46
N GLN A 72 1.84 14.25 5.17
CA GLN A 72 2.79 14.26 4.05
C GLN A 72 3.77 13.09 4.13
N GLN A 73 3.24 11.90 4.42
CA GLN A 73 4.01 10.68 4.61
C GLN A 73 3.47 9.53 3.76
N LEU A 74 4.39 8.75 3.22
CA LEU A 74 4.08 7.46 2.62
C LEU A 74 4.23 6.39 3.71
N LEU A 75 3.12 5.78 4.11
CA LEU A 75 3.14 4.64 5.02
C LEU A 75 3.31 3.35 4.23
N ALA A 76 4.14 2.44 4.73
CA ALA A 76 4.32 1.11 4.15
C ALA A 76 4.19 0.03 5.22
N ILE A 77 3.72 -1.15 4.83
CA ILE A 77 3.66 -2.33 5.70
C ILE A 77 4.38 -3.51 5.07
N SER A 78 4.85 -4.44 5.90
CA SER A 78 5.46 -5.69 5.46
C SER A 78 4.76 -6.90 6.04
N ASP A 79 4.79 -8.04 5.33
CA ASP A 79 4.25 -9.32 5.81
C ASP A 79 4.95 -9.82 7.12
N ARG A 80 6.07 -9.19 7.47
CA ARG A 80 6.83 -9.37 8.71
C ARG A 80 6.26 -8.57 9.89
N GLY A 81 5.17 -7.83 9.68
CA GLY A 81 4.48 -7.04 10.69
C GLY A 81 5.17 -5.72 11.03
N TRP A 82 5.92 -5.13 10.09
CA TRP A 82 6.45 -3.78 10.26
C TRP A 82 5.52 -2.75 9.63
N LEU A 83 5.44 -1.58 10.28
CA LEU A 83 4.92 -0.33 9.75
C LEU A 83 6.10 0.63 9.58
N LEU A 84 6.24 1.20 8.39
CA LEU A 84 7.30 2.12 8.04
C LEU A 84 6.69 3.48 7.67
N HIS A 85 7.36 4.55 8.10
CA HIS A 85 7.05 5.92 7.72
C HIS A 85 8.13 6.42 6.78
N LEU A 86 7.74 6.74 5.55
CA LEU A 86 8.62 7.15 4.48
C LEU A 86 8.30 8.59 4.05
N THR A 87 9.33 9.35 3.69
CA THR A 87 9.19 10.69 3.11
C THR A 87 9.80 10.69 1.71
N PRO A 88 8.98 10.64 0.66
CA PRO A 88 9.45 10.75 -0.72
C PRO A 88 9.99 12.15 -1.00
N GLN A 89 11.09 12.23 -1.75
CA GLN A 89 11.72 13.48 -2.18
C GLN A 89 11.62 13.63 -3.70
N PHE A 90 11.25 14.83 -4.14
CA PHE A 90 10.98 15.11 -5.55
C PHE A 90 11.83 16.25 -6.09
N GLU A 91 12.25 16.10 -7.34
CA GLU A 91 12.87 17.16 -8.15
C GLU A 91 12.17 17.23 -9.51
N GLU A 92 11.67 18.40 -9.89
CA GLU A 92 10.88 18.59 -11.13
C GLU A 92 9.75 17.56 -11.32
N GLY A 93 9.06 17.22 -10.22
CA GLY A 93 7.97 16.23 -10.22
C GLY A 93 8.42 14.77 -10.36
N LYS A 94 9.73 14.50 -10.34
CA LYS A 94 10.28 13.15 -10.36
C LYS A 94 10.66 12.67 -8.98
N LEU A 95 10.41 11.39 -8.68
CA LEU A 95 10.89 10.76 -7.46
C LEU A 95 12.40 10.52 -7.56
N ILE A 96 13.18 11.14 -6.68
CA ILE A 96 14.65 11.04 -6.69
C ILE A 96 15.24 10.35 -5.46
N GLN A 97 14.51 10.34 -4.35
CA GLN A 97 14.95 9.77 -3.08
C GLN A 97 13.72 9.44 -2.21
N VAL A 98 13.90 8.59 -1.22
CA VAL A 98 12.95 8.40 -0.13
C VAL A 98 13.71 8.20 1.18
N ASP A 99 13.26 8.90 2.20
CA ASP A 99 13.86 8.83 3.53
C ASP A 99 12.99 7.99 4.46
N LEU A 100 13.60 7.03 5.16
CA LEU A 100 12.98 6.29 6.23
C LEU A 100 13.01 7.13 7.51
N GLN A 101 11.83 7.52 7.97
CA GLN A 101 11.68 8.32 9.19
C GLN A 101 11.59 7.43 10.43
N LYS A 102 10.83 6.34 10.34
CA LYS A 102 10.48 5.51 11.49
C LYS A 102 10.05 4.12 11.07
N THR A 103 10.37 3.13 11.90
CA THR A 103 9.82 1.79 11.84
C THR A 103 9.17 1.43 13.17
N THR A 104 8.00 0.82 13.13
CA THR A 104 7.28 0.33 14.32
C THR A 104 6.67 -1.02 14.03
N PRO A 105 6.69 -1.98 14.98
CA PRO A 105 6.01 -3.24 14.77
C PRO A 105 4.50 -3.04 14.94
N LEU A 106 3.72 -3.76 14.14
CA LEU A 106 2.29 -3.91 14.35
C LEU A 106 2.05 -4.73 15.62
N MET A 107 1.26 -4.19 16.53
CA MET A 107 0.97 -4.78 17.83
C MET A 107 -0.35 -5.57 17.82
N ASN A 108 -0.49 -6.57 18.68
CA ASN A 108 -1.78 -7.16 18.97
C ASN A 108 -2.56 -6.32 20.00
N ARG A 109 -3.75 -6.80 20.38
CA ARG A 109 -4.63 -6.16 21.37
C ARG A 109 -4.00 -5.98 22.75
N GLN A 110 -3.01 -6.80 23.07
CA GLN A 110 -2.27 -6.78 24.34
C GLN A 110 -1.03 -5.86 24.27
N GLY A 111 -0.77 -5.21 23.14
CA GLY A 111 0.39 -4.33 22.97
C GLY A 111 1.70 -5.07 22.71
N THR A 112 1.66 -6.35 22.33
CA THR A 112 2.86 -7.11 21.95
C THR A 112 2.97 -7.23 20.43
N PRO A 113 4.18 -7.21 19.84
CA PRO A 113 4.35 -7.37 18.40
C PRO A 113 3.66 -8.62 17.85
N LEU A 114 3.07 -8.53 16.66
CA LEU A 114 2.50 -9.66 15.95
C LEU A 114 3.59 -10.69 15.60
N GLN A 115 3.24 -11.98 15.62
CA GLN A 115 4.17 -13.08 15.37
C GLN A 115 3.53 -14.19 14.52
N GLY A 116 4.35 -15.05 13.93
CA GLY A 116 3.90 -16.21 13.16
C GLY A 116 3.04 -15.81 11.97
N GLY A 117 1.90 -16.48 11.76
CA GLY A 117 0.96 -16.10 10.69
C GLY A 117 0.06 -14.92 11.03
N TRP A 118 0.18 -14.30 12.22
CA TRP A 118 -0.68 -13.17 12.60
C TRP A 118 -0.16 -11.82 12.07
N ARG A 119 1.13 -11.73 11.76
CA ARG A 119 1.81 -10.52 11.26
C ARG A 119 1.71 -10.30 9.75
N ASP A 120 1.20 -11.30 9.06
CA ASP A 120 1.09 -11.49 7.61
C ASP A 120 0.11 -10.48 7.00
N SER A 121 0.54 -9.22 6.94
CA SER A 121 -0.26 -8.08 6.49
C SER A 121 0.02 -7.78 5.02
N GLU A 122 -1.04 -7.68 4.22
CA GLU A 122 -0.89 -7.56 2.76
C GLU A 122 -1.37 -6.21 2.23
N GLY A 123 -2.60 -5.80 2.57
CA GLY A 123 -3.21 -4.59 2.04
C GLY A 123 -3.27 -3.48 3.08
N LEU A 124 -3.14 -2.24 2.62
CA LEU A 124 -3.18 -1.03 3.46
C LEU A 124 -4.02 0.07 2.80
N THR A 125 -4.89 0.68 3.59
CA THR A 125 -5.56 1.94 3.25
C THR A 125 -5.71 2.79 4.52
N LEU A 126 -6.00 4.07 4.37
CA LEU A 126 -6.08 5.01 5.49
C LEU A 126 -7.48 5.57 5.64
N GLU A 127 -7.85 5.83 6.88
CA GLU A 127 -8.99 6.65 7.25
C GLU A 127 -8.48 7.92 7.94
N LYS A 128 -9.16 9.04 7.68
CA LYS A 128 -8.84 10.37 8.23
C LYS A 128 -7.51 10.98 7.77
N SER A 129 -6.83 10.40 6.80
CA SER A 129 -5.54 10.90 6.29
C SER A 129 -5.62 12.12 5.36
N GLN A 130 -6.78 12.76 5.25
CA GLN A 130 -7.02 13.91 4.38
C GLN A 130 -8.15 14.80 4.92
N ASN A 131 -8.37 14.79 6.25
CA ASN A 131 -9.39 15.58 6.93
C ASN A 131 -8.84 16.92 7.47
N GLY A 132 -7.54 17.19 7.30
CA GLY A 132 -6.86 18.38 7.79
C GLY A 132 -6.41 18.31 9.25
N ILE A 133 -6.48 17.14 9.89
CA ILE A 133 -6.15 16.92 11.31
C ILE A 133 -4.95 15.99 11.40
N ARG A 134 -3.80 16.54 11.80
CA ARG A 134 -2.60 15.74 12.03
C ARG A 134 -2.74 14.85 13.27
N GLY A 135 -2.25 13.63 13.16
CA GLY A 135 -2.15 12.65 14.24
C GLY A 135 -3.43 11.86 14.53
N ASP A 136 -4.47 11.96 13.70
CA ASP A 136 -5.70 11.17 13.87
C ASP A 136 -5.92 10.07 12.82
N THR A 137 -4.96 9.90 11.90
CA THR A 137 -4.96 8.84 10.89
C THR A 137 -5.09 7.45 11.53
N ALA A 138 -6.03 6.67 10.99
CA ALA A 138 -6.16 5.26 11.29
C ALA A 138 -5.85 4.42 10.05
N LEU A 139 -5.05 3.39 10.22
CA LEU A 139 -4.72 2.42 9.19
C LEU A 139 -5.77 1.31 9.18
N ILE A 140 -6.18 0.87 8.01
CA ILE A 140 -7.03 -0.30 7.79
C ILE A 140 -6.19 -1.32 7.03
N ILE A 141 -5.92 -2.47 7.67
CA ILE A 141 -4.96 -3.46 7.18
C ILE A 141 -5.64 -4.81 6.99
N SER A 142 -5.48 -5.42 5.80
CA SER A 142 -5.85 -6.83 5.57
C SER A 142 -4.71 -7.76 5.91
N PHE A 143 -5.05 -8.94 6.44
CA PHE A 143 -4.08 -10.00 6.75
C PHE A 143 -4.48 -11.30 6.10
N GLU A 144 -3.52 -12.02 5.54
CA GLU A 144 -3.76 -13.16 4.66
C GLU A 144 -3.97 -14.47 5.43
N ARG A 145 -2.94 -14.95 6.15
CA ARG A 145 -3.01 -16.26 6.82
C ARG A 145 -4.08 -16.34 7.91
N HIS A 146 -4.27 -15.24 8.64
CA HIS A 146 -5.36 -15.10 9.61
C HIS A 146 -6.35 -14.06 9.10
N ASN A 147 -7.00 -14.39 7.98
CA ASN A 147 -8.04 -13.60 7.31
C ASN A 147 -8.83 -12.73 8.28
N ARG A 148 -8.48 -11.44 8.27
CA ARG A 148 -9.11 -10.38 9.05
C ARG A 148 -8.74 -9.03 8.43
N ILE A 149 -9.52 -8.04 8.79
CA ILE A 149 -9.19 -6.64 8.57
C ILE A 149 -9.16 -6.01 9.94
N ASP A 150 -8.05 -5.37 10.29
CA ASP A 150 -7.87 -4.70 11.57
C ASP A 150 -7.58 -3.22 11.35
N ARG A 151 -7.95 -2.41 12.34
CA ARG A 151 -7.59 -1.02 12.43
C ARG A 151 -6.41 -0.81 13.34
N TYR A 152 -5.50 0.06 12.93
CA TYR A 152 -4.29 0.41 13.65
C TYR A 152 -4.14 1.93 13.75
N SER A 153 -3.49 2.43 14.79
CA SER A 153 -2.99 3.82 14.79
C SER A 153 -1.75 3.94 13.92
N SER A 154 -1.36 5.18 13.61
CA SER A 154 -0.09 5.52 12.94
C SER A 154 1.16 5.05 13.69
N GLU A 155 1.04 4.53 14.92
CA GLU A 155 2.15 3.98 15.71
C GLU A 155 2.12 2.44 15.76
N GLY A 156 1.30 1.79 14.93
CA GLY A 156 1.18 0.34 14.89
C GLY A 156 0.42 -0.26 16.09
N LYS A 157 -0.34 0.56 16.84
CA LYS A 157 -1.19 0.06 17.93
C LYS A 157 -2.53 -0.43 17.39
N TRP A 158 -2.92 -1.65 17.76
CA TRP A 158 -4.24 -2.17 17.41
C TRP A 158 -5.35 -1.30 18.02
N LEU A 159 -6.39 -1.00 17.22
CA LEU A 159 -7.55 -0.21 17.62
C LEU A 159 -8.83 -1.05 17.62
N ALA A 160 -9.09 -1.76 16.52
CA ALA A 160 -10.32 -2.53 16.34
C ALA A 160 -10.12 -3.66 15.32
N THR A 161 -11.04 -4.63 15.31
CA THR A 161 -11.14 -5.63 14.24
C THR A 161 -12.44 -5.37 13.48
N GLU A 162 -12.33 -5.23 12.17
CA GLU A 162 -13.48 -5.01 11.31
C GLU A 162 -14.28 -6.31 11.14
N PRO A 163 -15.63 -6.23 11.15
CA PRO A 163 -16.44 -7.39 10.87
C PRO A 163 -16.26 -7.79 9.41
N LEU A 164 -15.57 -8.91 9.18
CA LEU A 164 -15.44 -9.44 7.82
C LEU A 164 -16.81 -9.68 7.18
N PRO A 165 -16.94 -9.39 5.87
CA PRO A 165 -18.06 -9.86 5.07
C PRO A 165 -18.33 -11.35 5.32
N LYS A 166 -19.61 -11.73 5.43
CA LYS A 166 -20.06 -13.10 5.72
C LYS A 166 -19.42 -14.14 4.80
N LEU A 167 -19.13 -13.76 3.56
CA LEU A 167 -18.47 -14.62 2.58
C LEU A 167 -17.09 -15.08 3.06
N LEU A 168 -16.30 -14.16 3.61
CA LEU A 168 -14.91 -14.38 4.04
C LEU A 168 -14.82 -15.11 5.38
N LYS A 169 -15.93 -15.21 6.13
CA LYS A 169 -16.01 -15.99 7.38
C LYS A 169 -16.14 -17.51 7.14
N LYS A 170 -16.46 -17.94 5.92
CA LYS A 170 -16.65 -19.37 5.60
C LYS A 170 -15.30 -20.09 5.55
N SER A 171 -15.25 -21.32 6.04
CA SER A 171 -14.02 -22.14 6.07
C SER A 171 -13.42 -22.40 4.69
N SER A 172 -14.22 -22.35 3.61
CA SER A 172 -13.73 -22.45 2.22
C SER A 172 -12.85 -21.28 1.80
N TYR A 173 -12.90 -20.16 2.53
CA TYR A 173 -12.03 -18.99 2.39
C TYR A 173 -10.94 -18.95 3.47
N ARG A 174 -10.72 -20.05 4.20
CA ARG A 174 -9.50 -20.28 4.98
C ARG A 174 -8.67 -21.31 4.24
N PRO A 175 -8.10 -20.95 3.06
CA PRO A 175 -7.34 -21.92 2.29
C PRO A 175 -6.19 -22.45 3.15
N LYS A 176 -5.91 -23.74 3.01
CA LYS A 176 -4.61 -24.26 3.40
C LYS A 176 -3.61 -23.68 2.41
N GLY A 177 -2.73 -22.81 2.87
CA GLY A 177 -1.78 -22.08 2.05
C GLY A 177 -2.27 -20.67 1.73
N ASN A 178 -1.41 -19.70 2.00
CA ASN A 178 -1.39 -18.30 1.55
C ASN A 178 -2.15 -18.08 0.24
N LYS A 179 -3.47 -17.85 0.34
CA LYS A 179 -4.38 -17.32 -0.70
C LYS A 179 -5.51 -16.53 -0.05
N GLY A 180 -5.16 -15.74 0.96
CA GLY A 180 -6.10 -15.02 1.83
C GLY A 180 -6.50 -13.67 1.26
N LEU A 181 -6.83 -12.72 2.14
CA LEU A 181 -7.09 -11.33 1.76
C LEU A 181 -5.79 -10.61 1.40
N GLU A 182 -5.69 -10.15 0.17
CA GLU A 182 -4.50 -9.41 -0.32
C GLU A 182 -4.76 -7.91 -0.33
N ALA A 183 -5.91 -7.51 -0.85
CA ALA A 183 -6.16 -6.11 -1.14
C ALA A 183 -7.31 -5.56 -0.28
N VAL A 184 -7.15 -4.31 0.17
CA VAL A 184 -8.18 -3.55 0.87
C VAL A 184 -8.10 -2.08 0.47
N THR A 185 -9.25 -1.44 0.30
CA THR A 185 -9.34 0.01 0.09
C THR A 185 -10.55 0.57 0.81
N LEU A 186 -10.49 1.86 1.17
CA LEU A 186 -11.62 2.59 1.73
C LEU A 186 -12.31 3.39 0.61
N HIS A 187 -13.43 2.89 0.12
CA HIS A 187 -14.19 3.55 -0.94
C HIS A 187 -15.03 4.72 -0.39
N PRO A 188 -15.09 5.88 -1.07
CA PRO A 188 -15.77 7.09 -0.57
C PRO A 188 -17.26 6.89 -0.24
N THR A 189 -17.95 5.97 -0.94
CA THR A 189 -19.40 5.73 -0.76
C THR A 189 -19.78 4.29 -0.46
N LEU A 190 -18.86 3.33 -0.62
CA LEU A 190 -19.14 1.89 -0.49
C LEU A 190 -18.46 1.27 0.73
N GLY A 191 -17.75 2.10 1.52
CA GLY A 191 -16.99 1.68 2.68
C GLY A 191 -15.78 0.83 2.30
N ILE A 192 -15.36 -0.03 3.23
CA ILE A 192 -14.22 -0.93 3.01
C ILE A 192 -14.58 -1.94 1.92
N ILE A 193 -13.76 -1.99 0.86
CA ILE A 193 -13.79 -3.01 -0.20
C ILE A 193 -12.52 -3.85 -0.10
N THR A 194 -12.64 -5.15 -0.27
CA THR A 194 -11.52 -6.10 -0.21
C THR A 194 -11.70 -7.25 -1.20
N GLY A 195 -10.62 -7.96 -1.50
CA GLY A 195 -10.63 -9.17 -2.32
C GLY A 195 -9.47 -10.10 -1.97
N PRO A 196 -9.62 -11.42 -2.20
CA PRO A 196 -8.53 -12.36 -2.02
C PRO A 196 -7.55 -12.36 -3.20
N GLU A 197 -6.34 -12.92 -3.01
CA GLU A 197 -5.35 -13.09 -4.10
C GLU A 197 -5.98 -13.83 -5.28
N TYR A 198 -6.56 -14.98 -4.95
CA TYR A 198 -7.28 -15.84 -5.85
C TYR A 198 -8.63 -16.19 -5.25
N PRO A 199 -9.67 -16.32 -6.08
CA PRO A 199 -10.92 -16.91 -5.62
C PRO A 199 -10.71 -18.40 -5.30
N PRO A 200 -11.63 -19.01 -4.52
CA PRO A 200 -11.65 -20.46 -4.35
C PRO A 200 -11.68 -21.17 -5.71
N LYS A 201 -11.03 -22.33 -5.80
CA LYS A 201 -10.90 -23.10 -7.04
C LYS A 201 -12.23 -23.22 -7.79
N GLY A 202 -12.24 -22.82 -9.06
CA GLY A 202 -13.42 -22.87 -9.94
C GLY A 202 -14.45 -21.77 -9.71
N LYS A 203 -14.10 -20.69 -9.01
CA LYS A 203 -14.93 -19.48 -8.84
C LYS A 203 -14.31 -18.30 -9.57
N SER A 204 -15.16 -17.37 -10.02
CA SER A 204 -14.72 -16.11 -10.61
C SER A 204 -14.05 -15.22 -9.57
N HIS A 205 -13.10 -14.38 -10.02
CA HIS A 205 -12.52 -13.32 -9.21
C HIS A 205 -13.61 -12.34 -8.77
N TYR A 206 -13.44 -11.78 -7.58
CA TYR A 206 -14.44 -10.90 -7.02
C TYR A 206 -13.86 -9.91 -6.01
N LEU A 207 -14.53 -8.78 -5.88
CA LEU A 207 -14.42 -7.83 -4.78
C LEU A 207 -15.66 -7.93 -3.90
N VAL A 208 -15.51 -7.64 -2.61
CA VAL A 208 -16.62 -7.60 -1.66
C VAL A 208 -16.45 -6.44 -0.69
N ASN A 209 -17.54 -5.75 -0.35
CA ASN A 209 -17.49 -4.68 0.65
C ASN A 209 -18.01 -5.11 2.03
N SER A 210 -17.80 -4.24 3.01
CA SER A 210 -18.31 -4.38 4.39
C SER A 210 -19.83 -4.61 4.48
N ALA A 211 -20.61 -4.12 3.51
CA ALA A 211 -22.06 -4.36 3.40
C ALA A 211 -22.43 -5.72 2.76
N ASN A 212 -21.45 -6.55 2.38
CA ASN A 212 -21.60 -7.81 1.67
C ASN A 212 -22.07 -7.69 0.21
N GLN A 213 -22.00 -6.50 -0.39
CA GLN A 213 -22.12 -6.36 -1.84
C GLN A 213 -20.89 -6.96 -2.49
N LYS A 214 -21.09 -7.64 -3.61
CA LYS A 214 -20.07 -8.39 -4.33
C LYS A 214 -20.03 -7.96 -5.78
N TRP A 215 -18.85 -7.90 -6.37
CA TRP A 215 -18.67 -7.61 -7.80
C TRP A 215 -17.70 -8.61 -8.38
N PHE A 216 -18.03 -9.20 -9.53
CA PHE A 216 -17.17 -10.16 -10.21
C PHE A 216 -16.38 -9.46 -11.31
N TYR A 217 -15.12 -9.82 -11.49
CA TYR A 217 -14.29 -9.27 -12.57
C TYR A 217 -13.43 -10.36 -13.21
N THR A 218 -12.86 -10.05 -14.37
CA THR A 218 -11.96 -10.96 -15.09
C THR A 218 -10.58 -10.33 -15.13
N PRO A 219 -9.54 -10.99 -14.56
CA PRO A 219 -8.17 -10.54 -14.69
C PRO A 219 -7.71 -10.44 -16.13
N LYS A 220 -6.76 -9.54 -16.41
CA LYS A 220 -6.27 -9.33 -17.79
C LYS A 220 -5.32 -10.40 -18.27
N GLU A 221 -4.65 -11.06 -17.35
CA GLU A 221 -3.73 -12.13 -17.64
C GLU A 221 -4.27 -13.49 -17.15
N PRO A 222 -3.96 -14.59 -17.85
CA PRO A 222 -4.19 -15.92 -17.32
C PRO A 222 -3.51 -16.09 -15.97
N ASN A 223 -4.25 -16.55 -14.96
CA ASN A 223 -3.78 -16.64 -13.57
C ASN A 223 -3.39 -15.29 -12.93
N GLY A 224 -4.01 -14.18 -13.34
CA GLY A 224 -3.86 -12.91 -12.63
C GLY A 224 -4.39 -12.98 -11.20
N ALA A 225 -3.53 -12.73 -10.23
CA ALA A 225 -3.82 -12.52 -8.82
C ALA A 225 -4.16 -11.05 -8.55
N LEU A 226 -5.11 -10.78 -7.65
CA LEU A 226 -5.27 -9.44 -7.09
C LEU A 226 -4.19 -9.22 -6.01
N VAL A 227 -3.43 -8.14 -6.12
CA VAL A 227 -2.39 -7.83 -5.12
C VAL A 227 -2.61 -6.46 -4.45
N ALA A 228 -3.16 -5.47 -5.16
CA ALA A 228 -3.58 -4.21 -4.56
C ALA A 228 -4.87 -3.65 -5.15
N LEU A 229 -5.51 -2.78 -4.38
CA LEU A 229 -6.76 -2.13 -4.72
C LEU A 229 -6.73 -0.69 -4.20
N GLU A 230 -7.08 0.26 -5.05
CA GLU A 230 -7.10 1.67 -4.71
C GLU A 230 -8.40 2.34 -5.17
N ALA A 231 -9.12 2.98 -4.26
CA ALA A 231 -10.29 3.77 -4.59
C ALA A 231 -9.90 5.22 -4.92
N LEU A 232 -10.35 5.70 -6.08
CA LEU A 232 -10.16 7.08 -6.49
C LEU A 232 -11.22 8.01 -5.87
N PRO A 233 -10.96 9.33 -5.80
CA PRO A 233 -11.94 10.28 -5.27
C PRO A 233 -13.28 10.29 -6.01
N ASN A 234 -13.29 9.95 -7.29
CA ASN A 234 -14.51 9.82 -8.09
C ASN A 234 -15.27 8.48 -7.87
N GLY A 235 -14.73 7.59 -7.03
CA GLY A 235 -15.28 6.26 -6.74
C GLY A 235 -14.91 5.17 -7.76
N ASP A 236 -14.03 5.46 -8.71
CA ASP A 236 -13.48 4.38 -9.53
C ASP A 236 -12.48 3.55 -8.72
N LEU A 237 -12.31 2.30 -9.11
CA LEU A 237 -11.33 1.40 -8.51
C LEU A 237 -10.17 1.18 -9.49
N ILE A 238 -8.95 1.32 -8.99
CA ILE A 238 -7.73 0.84 -9.65
C ILE A 238 -7.34 -0.48 -9.00
N LEU A 239 -7.20 -1.51 -9.83
CA LEU A 239 -6.76 -2.83 -9.40
C LEU A 239 -5.35 -3.05 -9.93
N LEU A 240 -4.49 -3.56 -9.05
CA LEU A 240 -3.19 -4.08 -9.41
C LEU A 240 -3.26 -5.60 -9.41
N GLU A 241 -2.90 -6.19 -10.55
CA GLU A 241 -2.93 -7.64 -10.74
C GLU A 241 -1.54 -8.17 -11.10
N ARG A 242 -1.19 -9.34 -10.56
CA ARG A 242 0.09 -10.02 -10.83
C ARG A 242 -0.17 -11.39 -11.42
N ALA A 243 0.43 -11.71 -12.57
CA ALA A 243 0.38 -13.04 -13.16
C ALA A 243 1.79 -13.60 -13.33
N TYR A 244 1.99 -14.87 -12.92
CA TYR A 244 3.23 -15.59 -13.18
C TYR A 244 3.16 -16.31 -14.52
N THR A 245 4.14 -16.05 -15.39
CA THR A 245 4.33 -16.78 -16.64
C THR A 245 5.61 -17.64 -16.51
N SER A 246 5.58 -18.92 -16.89
CA SER A 246 6.77 -19.80 -16.82
C SER A 246 7.57 -19.73 -18.12
N ILE A 247 8.87 -20.04 -18.26
CA ILE A 247 9.97 -20.53 -17.40
C ILE A 247 11.11 -19.51 -17.67
N PHE A 248 11.63 -18.65 -16.79
CA PHE A 248 12.11 -18.83 -15.42
C PHE A 248 11.55 -17.74 -14.47
N SER A 249 10.23 -17.54 -14.55
CA SER A 249 9.34 -16.61 -13.82
C SER A 249 9.31 -15.14 -14.25
N PRO A 250 9.15 -14.82 -15.56
CA PRO A 250 8.61 -13.52 -15.91
C PRO A 250 7.21 -13.35 -15.29
N TRP A 251 7.00 -12.28 -14.52
CA TRP A 251 5.68 -11.84 -14.08
C TRP A 251 5.17 -10.72 -15.00
N VAL A 252 3.85 -10.63 -15.08
CA VAL A 252 3.13 -9.53 -15.70
C VAL A 252 2.35 -8.80 -14.62
N ILE A 253 2.56 -7.49 -14.54
CA ILE A 253 1.77 -6.61 -13.68
C ILE A 253 0.76 -5.87 -14.55
N SER A 254 -0.52 -5.96 -14.22
CA SER A 254 -1.60 -5.24 -14.91
C SER A 254 -2.23 -4.22 -14.00
N LEU A 255 -2.36 -2.99 -14.48
CA LEU A 255 -3.18 -1.95 -13.87
C LEU A 255 -4.51 -1.89 -14.59
N THR A 256 -5.62 -2.04 -13.89
CA THR A 256 -6.95 -1.95 -14.48
C THR A 256 -7.85 -0.98 -13.72
N ARG A 257 -8.81 -0.39 -14.44
CA ARG A 257 -9.83 0.49 -13.87
C ARG A 257 -11.21 -0.14 -13.98
N ILE A 258 -11.95 -0.12 -12.88
CA ILE A 258 -13.40 -0.38 -12.84
C ILE A 258 -14.06 0.95 -12.50
N LYS A 259 -15.05 1.36 -13.28
CA LYS A 259 -15.76 2.62 -13.01
C LYS A 259 -16.81 2.44 -11.93
N LEU A 260 -17.07 3.51 -11.17
CA LEU A 260 -18.15 3.53 -10.18
C LEU A 260 -19.52 3.18 -10.77
N GLU A 261 -19.83 3.70 -11.96
CA GLU A 261 -21.11 3.48 -12.66
C GLU A 261 -21.35 2.00 -13.00
N ASP A 262 -20.27 1.23 -13.12
CA ASP A 262 -20.30 -0.20 -13.45
C ASP A 262 -20.34 -1.10 -12.20
N LEU A 263 -20.16 -0.56 -10.99
CA LEU A 263 -20.17 -1.31 -9.72
C LEU A 263 -21.60 -1.70 -9.30
N ILE A 264 -22.29 -2.46 -10.14
CA ILE A 264 -23.59 -3.05 -9.87
C ILE A 264 -23.41 -4.35 -9.06
N PRO A 265 -24.02 -4.48 -7.87
CA PRO A 265 -23.85 -5.69 -7.05
C PRO A 265 -24.28 -6.97 -7.75
N ASP A 266 -23.55 -8.04 -7.47
CA ASP A 266 -23.73 -9.42 -7.96
C ASP A 266 -23.63 -9.60 -9.48
N THR A 267 -23.03 -8.63 -10.19
CA THR A 267 -22.77 -8.73 -11.64
C THR A 267 -21.29 -8.89 -11.97
N GLN A 268 -21.02 -9.32 -13.20
CA GLN A 268 -19.71 -9.17 -13.83
C GLN A 268 -19.52 -7.70 -14.19
N VAL A 269 -18.51 -7.05 -13.65
CA VAL A 269 -18.19 -5.65 -13.94
C VAL A 269 -17.10 -5.57 -15.01
N PRO A 270 -17.24 -4.67 -16.02
CA PRO A 270 -16.18 -4.41 -16.96
C PRO A 270 -14.98 -3.77 -16.25
N SER A 271 -13.77 -4.17 -16.66
CA SER A 271 -12.53 -3.52 -16.28
C SER A 271 -11.75 -3.11 -17.53
N LYS A 272 -11.18 -1.90 -17.54
CA LYS A 272 -10.32 -1.40 -18.62
C LYS A 272 -8.86 -1.57 -18.23
N LEU A 273 -8.05 -2.17 -19.10
CA LEU A 273 -6.59 -2.18 -18.92
C LEU A 273 -6.06 -0.76 -19.09
N ILE A 274 -5.28 -0.30 -18.13
CA ILE A 274 -4.55 0.97 -18.16
C ILE A 274 -3.15 0.69 -18.69
N ALA A 275 -2.36 -0.04 -17.90
CA ALA A 275 -0.96 -0.34 -18.16
C ALA A 275 -0.66 -1.81 -17.92
N ARG A 276 0.35 -2.32 -18.62
CA ARG A 276 0.83 -3.70 -18.54
C ARG A 276 2.36 -3.68 -18.46
N PHE A 277 2.93 -4.19 -17.39
CA PHE A 277 4.37 -4.31 -17.20
C PHE A 277 4.75 -5.78 -17.34
N ASP A 278 5.30 -6.14 -18.50
CA ASP A 278 5.72 -7.51 -18.79
C ASP A 278 7.24 -7.60 -18.74
N SER A 279 7.73 -8.41 -17.81
CA SER A 279 9.17 -8.61 -17.62
C SER A 279 9.87 -9.33 -18.78
N SER A 280 9.11 -9.96 -19.68
CA SER A 280 9.63 -10.49 -20.94
C SER A 280 9.69 -9.44 -22.06
N GLU A 281 9.03 -8.29 -21.90
CA GLU A 281 8.96 -7.20 -22.88
C GLU A 281 9.81 -5.97 -22.47
N GLY A 282 10.85 -6.18 -21.67
CA GLY A 282 11.85 -5.14 -21.35
C GLY A 282 11.59 -4.35 -20.06
N TRP A 283 10.53 -4.69 -19.31
CA TRP A 283 10.30 -4.16 -17.96
C TRP A 283 11.15 -4.90 -16.91
N LEU A 284 11.98 -4.18 -16.17
CA LEU A 284 12.79 -4.72 -15.07
C LEU A 284 12.09 -4.58 -13.71
N THR A 285 10.76 -4.61 -13.72
CA THR A 285 9.93 -4.57 -12.51
C THR A 285 10.10 -5.86 -11.71
N GLN A 286 10.09 -5.76 -10.38
CA GLN A 286 10.09 -6.90 -9.46
C GLN A 286 8.67 -7.37 -9.10
N ASN A 287 8.55 -8.20 -8.08
CA ASN A 287 7.30 -8.74 -7.57
C ASN A 287 6.40 -7.63 -6.99
N ILE A 288 5.74 -6.83 -7.82
CA ILE A 288 4.90 -5.71 -7.36
C ILE A 288 3.69 -6.25 -6.59
N GLU A 289 3.50 -5.74 -5.38
CA GLU A 289 2.41 -6.16 -4.49
C GLU A 289 1.59 -4.97 -3.98
N GLY A 290 2.19 -3.79 -3.81
CA GLY A 290 1.49 -2.62 -3.29
C GLY A 290 1.24 -1.52 -4.32
N LEU A 291 0.14 -0.78 -4.12
CA LEU A 291 -0.24 0.40 -4.90
C LEU A 291 -0.90 1.42 -3.97
N THR A 292 -0.58 2.70 -4.14
CA THR A 292 -1.35 3.81 -3.54
C THR A 292 -1.41 5.00 -4.47
N ARG A 293 -2.52 5.74 -4.43
CA ARG A 293 -2.61 7.05 -5.08
C ARG A 293 -1.82 8.08 -4.27
N HIS A 294 -1.23 9.02 -4.99
CA HIS A 294 -0.68 10.29 -4.51
C HIS A 294 -1.41 11.45 -5.25
N GLN A 295 -1.05 12.71 -5.01
CA GLN A 295 -1.73 13.88 -5.57
C GLN A 295 -2.11 13.76 -7.06
N GLY A 296 -3.35 14.11 -7.39
CA GLY A 296 -3.93 13.89 -8.71
C GLY A 296 -3.99 12.41 -9.10
N MET A 297 -3.47 12.08 -10.28
CA MET A 297 -3.37 10.72 -10.82
C MET A 297 -1.94 10.18 -10.77
N ASN A 298 -1.15 10.64 -9.80
CA ASN A 298 0.16 10.08 -9.52
C ASN A 298 0.02 8.92 -8.54
N PHE A 299 0.87 7.92 -8.64
CA PHE A 299 0.78 6.68 -7.86
C PHE A 299 2.18 6.20 -7.48
N PHE A 300 2.24 5.53 -6.33
CA PHE A 300 3.38 4.70 -5.96
C PHE A 300 3.03 3.22 -6.11
N MET A 301 3.99 2.43 -6.58
CA MET A 301 3.98 0.97 -6.51
C MET A 301 5.20 0.47 -5.73
N VAL A 302 5.05 -0.63 -5.01
CA VAL A 302 6.17 -1.28 -4.30
C VAL A 302 6.27 -2.76 -4.65
N SER A 303 7.51 -3.26 -4.77
CA SER A 303 7.77 -4.69 -4.89
C SER A 303 8.13 -5.34 -3.57
N ASP A 304 7.69 -6.58 -3.41
CA ASP A 304 8.24 -7.51 -2.43
C ASP A 304 9.58 -8.08 -2.93
N ASP A 305 10.57 -8.17 -2.03
CA ASP A 305 11.87 -8.77 -2.31
C ASP A 305 11.90 -10.30 -2.05
N GLY A 306 10.81 -10.87 -1.54
CA GLY A 306 10.64 -12.28 -1.20
C GLY A 306 11.74 -12.81 -0.27
N ASN A 307 12.35 -11.90 0.51
CA ASN A 307 13.52 -12.15 1.35
C ASN A 307 14.68 -12.82 0.61
N LYS A 308 14.78 -12.58 -0.71
CA LYS A 308 15.90 -13.06 -1.52
C LYS A 308 17.05 -12.04 -1.41
N PRO A 309 18.27 -12.45 -1.03
CA PRO A 309 19.41 -11.54 -0.84
C PRO A 309 19.78 -10.67 -2.07
N TRP A 310 19.33 -11.09 -3.26
CA TRP A 310 19.60 -10.43 -4.54
C TRP A 310 18.40 -9.63 -5.08
N ALA A 311 17.20 -9.84 -4.54
CA ALA A 311 16.04 -9.02 -4.85
C ALA A 311 16.10 -7.75 -4.02
N GLN A 312 15.63 -6.65 -4.59
CA GLN A 312 15.68 -5.35 -3.93
C GLN A 312 14.31 -4.72 -4.08
N THR A 313 13.66 -4.41 -2.97
CA THR A 313 12.40 -3.66 -2.91
C THR A 313 12.48 -2.44 -3.83
N GLN A 314 11.62 -2.40 -4.84
CA GLN A 314 11.50 -1.31 -5.78
C GLN A 314 10.36 -0.39 -5.33
N LEU A 315 10.58 0.92 -5.34
CA LEU A 315 9.54 1.93 -5.21
C LEU A 315 9.43 2.67 -6.54
N ILE A 316 8.27 2.62 -7.17
CA ILE A 316 8.04 3.17 -8.51
C ILE A 316 7.01 4.27 -8.40
N TYR A 317 7.32 5.45 -8.94
CA TYR A 317 6.42 6.59 -9.00
C TYR A 317 6.05 6.90 -10.45
N PHE A 318 4.76 6.98 -10.74
CA PHE A 318 4.25 7.16 -12.09
C PHE A 318 2.93 7.91 -12.08
N LYS A 319 2.53 8.40 -13.24
CA LYS A 319 1.25 9.04 -13.47
C LYS A 319 0.40 8.19 -14.40
N ILE A 320 -0.87 8.00 -14.07
CA ILE A 320 -1.86 7.46 -15.00
C ILE A 320 -2.37 8.60 -15.90
N LEU A 321 -2.33 8.37 -17.21
CA LEU A 321 -2.80 9.29 -18.24
C LEU A 321 -4.26 8.96 -18.57
N GLU A 322 -5.10 9.98 -18.69
CA GLU A 322 -6.51 9.83 -19.08
C GLU A 322 -6.68 9.67 -20.59
#